data_AF-A0AAV2ZJX5-F1
#
_entry.id   AF-A0AAV2ZJX5-F1
#
_cell.length_a   1.000
_cell.length_b   1.000
_cell.length_c   1.000
_cell.angle_alpha   90.00
_cell.angle_beta   90.00
_cell.angle_gamma   90.00
#
_symmetry.space_group_name_H-M   'P 1'
#
loop_
_entity.id
_entity.type
_entity.pdbx_description
1 polymer ?
#
loop_
_entity_poly.entity_id
_entity_poly.type
_entity_poly.pdbx_seq_one_letter_code
_entity_poly.pdbx_strand_id
1 'polypeptide(L)'
;MCKRNLEVMDSVRRGAQLAIEECQYQFRNRRWNCSTLDTLPVFGKVVTQGTREAAFVYAISSAGVAFAVTRACSSGDLEKCGCDRTVHGVSPQGFQWSGCSDNIAYGVAFSQSFVDVRERGKGASSSRALMNLHNNEAGRKAILNNMRVECKCHGVSGSCEVKTCWKAMPPFRKVGNVLKEKFDGATEVEQKKIGTTKVLVPKNSQFKPHTDEDLVYLDSSPDFCDHDLKNGVLGTTGRQCNKTSKAIDGCELMCCGRGFHTEEVEIVERCSCKFHWCCFVKCKQCHKVVEMHTCR
;
A
#
# COMPACT_ATOMS: atom_id res chain seq x y z
N MET A 1 23.13 -1.19 8.29
CA MET A 1 21.74 -1.24 8.82
C MET A 1 21.32 -2.65 9.17
N CYS A 2 21.22 -3.60 8.24
CA CYS A 2 20.68 -4.95 8.53
C CYS A 2 21.41 -5.70 9.66
N LYS A 3 22.76 -5.74 9.65
CA LYS A 3 23.55 -6.39 10.71
C LYS A 3 23.38 -5.78 12.12
N ARG A 4 22.90 -4.54 12.21
CA ARG A 4 22.71 -3.82 13.49
C ARG A 4 21.29 -3.93 14.04
N ASN A 5 20.33 -4.37 13.22
CA ASN A 5 18.90 -4.41 13.54
C ASN A 5 18.29 -5.77 13.19
N LEU A 6 18.99 -6.88 13.49
CA LEU A 6 18.58 -8.24 13.10
C LEU A 6 17.17 -8.58 13.60
N GLU A 7 16.84 -8.20 14.84
CA GLU A 7 15.51 -8.39 15.44
C GLU A 7 14.37 -7.73 14.64
N VAL A 8 14.64 -6.56 14.04
CA VAL A 8 13.61 -5.80 13.30
C VAL A 8 13.43 -6.32 11.87
N MET A 9 14.39 -7.10 11.35
CA MET A 9 14.38 -7.54 9.95
C MET A 9 13.21 -8.46 9.61
N ASP A 10 12.71 -9.24 10.57
CA ASP A 10 11.49 -10.02 10.35
C ASP A 10 10.27 -9.12 10.11
N SER A 11 10.13 -8.05 10.91
CA SER A 11 9.08 -7.05 10.72
C SER A 11 9.23 -6.30 9.39
N VAL A 12 10.46 -6.05 8.94
CA VAL A 12 10.73 -5.49 7.59
C VAL A 12 10.26 -6.44 6.49
N ARG A 13 10.56 -7.74 6.60
CA ARG A 13 10.08 -8.77 5.66
C ARG A 13 8.55 -8.82 5.62
N ARG A 14 7.90 -8.85 6.79
CA ARG A 14 6.43 -8.80 6.91
C ARG A 14 5.87 -7.53 6.27
N GLY A 15 6.51 -6.38 6.49
CA GLY A 15 6.12 -5.11 5.88
C GLY A 15 6.23 -5.08 4.36
N ALA A 16 7.28 -5.70 3.79
CA ALA A 16 7.43 -5.84 2.34
C ALA A 16 6.35 -6.74 1.72
N GLN A 17 6.07 -7.88 2.36
CA GLN A 17 5.02 -8.80 1.91
C GLN A 17 3.64 -8.12 1.93
N LEU A 18 3.32 -7.42 3.03
CA LEU A 18 2.10 -6.66 3.17
C LEU A 18 1.95 -5.59 2.08
N ALA A 19 3.04 -4.92 1.70
CA ALA A 19 3.05 -3.94 0.64
C ALA A 19 2.79 -4.56 -0.75
N ILE A 20 3.39 -5.72 -1.05
CA ILE A 20 3.14 -6.46 -2.30
C ILE A 20 1.68 -6.88 -2.39
N GLU A 21 1.16 -7.53 -1.35
CA GLU A 21 -0.22 -8.01 -1.31
C GLU A 21 -1.23 -6.88 -1.49
N GLU A 22 -1.00 -5.74 -0.83
CA GLU A 22 -1.87 -4.58 -0.98
C GLU A 22 -1.73 -3.94 -2.36
N CYS A 23 -0.52 -3.89 -2.94
CA CYS A 23 -0.33 -3.41 -4.30
C CYS A 23 -1.07 -4.29 -5.33
N GLN A 24 -0.90 -5.60 -5.25
CA GLN A 24 -1.62 -6.56 -6.08
C GLN A 24 -3.14 -6.42 -5.89
N TYR A 25 -3.60 -6.23 -4.65
CA TYR A 25 -5.00 -5.96 -4.38
C TYR A 25 -5.47 -4.69 -5.10
N GLN A 26 -4.80 -3.55 -4.93
CA GLN A 26 -5.21 -2.27 -5.53
C GLN A 26 -5.20 -2.30 -7.07
N PHE A 27 -4.34 -3.12 -7.67
CA PHE A 27 -4.14 -3.17 -9.12
C PHE A 27 -4.67 -4.45 -9.80
N ARG A 28 -5.35 -5.34 -9.07
CA ARG A 28 -5.90 -6.63 -9.60
C ARG A 28 -6.70 -6.51 -10.90
N ASN A 29 -7.38 -5.37 -11.07
CA ASN A 29 -8.27 -5.08 -12.20
C ASN A 29 -7.64 -4.13 -13.26
N ARG A 30 -6.35 -3.80 -13.15
CA ARG A 30 -5.60 -2.96 -14.09
C ARG A 30 -4.67 -3.83 -14.92
N ARG A 31 -4.26 -3.40 -16.12
CA ARG A 31 -3.31 -4.14 -17.01
C ARG A 31 -1.96 -4.40 -16.35
N TRP A 32 -1.42 -3.43 -15.63
CA TRP A 32 -0.38 -3.67 -14.63
C TRP A 32 -1.03 -4.04 -13.31
N ASN A 33 -0.78 -5.25 -12.81
CA ASN A 33 -1.39 -5.82 -11.59
C ASN A 33 -0.40 -5.98 -10.42
N CYS A 34 0.79 -5.36 -10.52
CA CYS A 34 1.84 -5.42 -9.51
C CYS A 34 2.49 -6.81 -9.27
N SER A 35 2.23 -7.82 -10.12
CA SER A 35 2.87 -9.15 -9.98
C SER A 35 4.35 -9.19 -10.34
N THR A 36 4.87 -8.14 -10.98
CA THR A 36 6.30 -7.98 -11.25
C THR A 36 7.15 -7.96 -9.96
N LEU A 37 6.54 -7.63 -8.82
CA LEU A 37 7.20 -7.61 -7.52
C LEU A 37 7.41 -8.98 -6.89
N ASP A 38 6.78 -10.05 -7.40
CA ASP A 38 7.00 -11.41 -6.88
C ASP A 38 8.42 -11.91 -7.20
N THR A 39 9.01 -11.42 -8.29
CA THR A 39 10.34 -11.81 -8.78
C THR A 39 11.44 -10.80 -8.47
N LEU A 40 11.08 -9.59 -8.02
CA LEU A 40 12.03 -8.49 -7.80
C LEU A 40 12.09 -8.08 -6.33
N PRO A 41 13.27 -7.76 -5.78
CA PRO A 41 13.37 -7.30 -4.41
C PRO A 41 12.63 -5.95 -4.24
N VAL A 42 11.71 -5.91 -3.27
CA VAL A 42 10.91 -4.73 -2.88
C VAL A 42 11.77 -3.54 -2.41
N PHE A 43 13.00 -3.80 -1.97
CA PHE A 43 13.96 -2.75 -1.59
C PHE A 43 15.14 -2.73 -2.55
N GLY A 44 15.26 -1.68 -3.35
CA GLY A 44 16.36 -1.49 -4.29
C GLY A 44 15.93 -0.80 -5.58
N LYS A 45 16.56 -1.14 -6.71
CA LYS A 45 16.08 -0.71 -8.03
C LYS A 45 14.86 -1.58 -8.41
N VAL A 46 13.76 -1.42 -7.69
CA VAL A 46 12.53 -2.24 -7.79
C VAL A 46 11.88 -2.08 -9.15
N VAL A 47 11.91 -0.85 -9.67
CA VAL A 47 11.50 -0.50 -11.03
C VAL A 47 12.64 0.33 -11.61
N THR A 48 13.02 0.13 -12.87
CA THR A 48 14.10 0.90 -13.50
C THR A 48 13.64 2.28 -13.95
N GLN A 49 12.35 2.40 -14.31
CA GLN A 49 11.72 3.61 -14.84
C GLN A 49 11.00 4.45 -13.78
N GLY A 50 10.93 5.77 -13.99
CA GLY A 50 10.21 6.75 -13.16
C GLY A 50 8.73 6.84 -13.43
N THR A 51 8.05 5.71 -13.60
CA THR A 51 6.62 5.68 -13.92
C THR A 51 5.74 5.94 -12.71
N ARG A 52 4.45 6.17 -12.97
CA ARG A 52 3.43 6.33 -11.95
C ARG A 52 3.28 5.08 -11.08
N GLU A 53 3.40 3.90 -11.67
CA GLU A 53 3.35 2.61 -10.96
C GLU A 53 4.52 2.50 -9.98
N ALA A 54 5.72 2.91 -10.40
CA ALA A 54 6.88 2.95 -9.52
C ALA A 54 6.63 3.88 -8.31
N ALA A 55 6.05 5.05 -8.53
CA ALA A 55 5.71 5.99 -7.46
C ALA A 55 4.83 5.36 -6.37
N PHE A 56 3.80 4.61 -6.77
CA PHE A 56 2.95 3.88 -5.84
C PHE A 56 3.71 2.77 -5.11
N VAL A 57 4.55 1.99 -5.81
CA VAL A 57 5.34 0.91 -5.20
C VAL A 57 6.27 1.45 -4.11
N TYR A 58 6.98 2.56 -4.35
CA TYR A 58 7.83 3.18 -3.33
C TYR A 58 7.01 3.63 -2.11
N ALA A 59 5.87 4.29 -2.34
CA ALA A 59 5.00 4.75 -1.27
C ALA A 59 4.40 3.62 -0.43
N ILE A 60 3.83 2.58 -1.06
CA ILE A 60 3.22 1.47 -0.32
C ILE A 60 4.28 0.61 0.39
N SER A 61 5.49 0.50 -0.17
CA SER A 61 6.61 -0.23 0.45
C SER A 61 7.16 0.50 1.67
N SER A 62 7.35 1.82 1.61
CA SER A 62 7.80 2.62 2.76
C SER A 62 6.75 2.61 3.88
N ALA A 63 5.47 2.69 3.51
CA ALA A 63 4.33 2.55 4.42
C ALA A 63 4.29 1.16 5.06
N GLY A 64 4.44 0.10 4.26
CA GLY A 64 4.45 -1.28 4.74
C GLY A 64 5.51 -1.55 5.81
N VAL A 65 6.73 -1.04 5.61
CA VAL A 65 7.80 -1.11 6.62
C VAL A 65 7.44 -0.34 7.89
N ALA A 66 6.99 0.91 7.76
CA ALA A 66 6.63 1.73 8.92
C ALA A 66 5.48 1.08 9.72
N PHE A 67 4.49 0.53 9.02
CA PHE A 67 3.33 -0.15 9.60
C PHE A 67 3.74 -1.41 10.36
N ALA A 68 4.49 -2.31 9.72
CA ALA A 68 4.87 -3.59 10.32
C ALA A 68 5.80 -3.42 11.52
N VAL A 69 6.77 -2.49 11.44
CA VAL A 69 7.67 -2.19 12.56
C VAL A 69 6.88 -1.58 13.73
N THR A 70 5.99 -0.62 13.46
CA THR A 70 5.15 -0.03 14.52
C THR A 70 4.28 -1.10 15.18
N ARG A 71 3.68 -2.00 14.40
CA ARG A 71 2.83 -3.08 14.92
C ARG A 71 3.62 -4.01 15.84
N ALA A 72 4.82 -4.40 15.42
CA ALA A 72 5.70 -5.26 16.21
C ALA A 72 6.16 -4.59 17.52
N CYS A 73 6.37 -3.26 17.51
CA CYS A 73 6.61 -2.51 18.75
C CYS A 73 5.40 -2.55 19.69
N SER A 74 4.21 -2.26 19.18
CA SER A 74 2.99 -2.21 20.02
C SER A 74 2.55 -3.57 20.54
N SER A 75 2.85 -4.66 19.82
CA SER A 75 2.56 -6.03 20.28
C SER A 75 3.59 -6.57 21.27
N GLY A 76 4.72 -5.88 21.45
CA GLY A 76 5.83 -6.38 22.27
C GLY A 76 6.71 -7.42 21.58
N ASP A 77 6.61 -7.59 20.26
CA ASP A 77 7.49 -8.48 19.48
C ASP A 77 8.95 -7.96 19.45
N LEU A 78 9.15 -6.66 19.70
CA LEU A 78 10.45 -5.99 19.66
C LEU A 78 10.78 -5.38 21.02
N GLU A 79 11.95 -5.73 21.59
CA GLU A 79 12.35 -5.26 22.92
C GLU A 79 12.75 -3.79 22.97
N LYS A 80 13.29 -3.24 21.86
CA LYS A 80 13.89 -1.90 21.80
C LYS A 80 12.89 -0.78 21.53
N CYS A 81 11.61 -1.11 21.39
CA CYS A 81 10.53 -0.16 21.18
C CYS A 81 9.26 -0.65 21.89
N GLY A 82 8.22 0.17 21.89
CA GLY A 82 6.96 -0.16 22.55
C GLY A 82 5.87 0.85 22.20
N CYS A 83 4.83 0.87 23.02
CA CYS A 83 3.72 1.82 22.91
C CYS A 83 4.19 3.28 23.03
N ASP A 84 3.45 4.18 22.40
CA ASP A 84 3.62 5.62 22.55
C ASP A 84 3.19 6.05 23.97
N ARG A 85 4.14 6.54 24.75
CA ARG A 85 3.93 7.04 26.13
C ARG A 85 3.62 8.53 26.19
N THR A 86 3.69 9.24 25.07
CA THR A 86 3.40 10.68 25.02
C THR A 86 1.90 10.97 25.15
N VAL A 87 1.06 10.00 24.80
CA VAL A 87 -0.40 10.10 24.87
C VAL A 87 -0.89 9.50 26.20
N HIS A 88 -1.21 10.36 27.16
CA HIS A 88 -1.62 9.97 28.51
C HIS A 88 -2.63 10.97 29.11
N GLY A 89 -3.23 10.62 30.24
CA GLY A 89 -4.16 11.48 30.98
C GLY A 89 -5.56 11.53 30.38
N VAL A 90 -6.29 12.63 30.63
CA VAL A 90 -7.67 12.83 30.14
C VAL A 90 -7.63 13.66 28.86
N SER A 91 -8.31 13.19 27.83
CA SER A 91 -8.46 13.91 26.56
C SER A 91 -9.36 15.15 26.72
N PRO A 92 -9.22 16.16 25.84
CA PRO A 92 -10.17 17.28 25.78
C PRO A 92 -11.62 16.85 25.55
N GLN A 93 -11.85 15.67 24.99
CA GLN A 93 -13.17 15.09 24.73
C GLN A 93 -13.70 14.26 25.91
N GLY A 94 -13.03 14.27 27.06
CA GLY A 94 -13.51 13.69 28.32
C GLY A 94 -13.24 12.20 28.53
N PHE A 95 -12.63 11.50 27.57
CA PHE A 95 -12.20 10.10 27.77
C PHE A 95 -10.77 10.01 28.29
N GLN A 96 -10.44 8.91 28.97
CA GLN A 96 -9.09 8.66 29.49
C GLN A 96 -8.24 7.91 28.46
N TRP A 97 -7.01 8.37 28.25
CA TRP A 97 -6.00 7.65 27.48
C TRP A 97 -5.49 6.46 28.29
N SER A 98 -5.59 5.26 27.72
CA SER A 98 -5.08 4.02 28.32
C SER A 98 -4.90 2.94 27.27
N GLY A 99 -4.20 1.86 27.62
CA GLY A 99 -3.80 0.81 26.69
C GLY A 99 -2.52 1.15 25.93
N CYS A 100 -2.31 0.48 24.81
CA CYS A 100 -1.11 0.66 23.99
C CYS A 100 -1.43 1.53 22.77
N SER A 101 -1.01 2.79 22.81
CA SER A 101 -1.05 3.65 21.62
C SER A 101 0.08 3.27 20.66
N ASP A 102 -0.22 3.12 19.38
CA ASP A 102 0.75 2.75 18.35
C ASP A 102 1.78 3.88 18.14
N ASN A 103 3.07 3.61 18.36
CA ASN A 103 4.17 4.57 18.17
C ASN A 103 4.60 4.66 16.71
N ILE A 104 3.74 5.22 15.87
CA ILE A 104 3.98 5.35 14.43
C ILE A 104 5.21 6.24 14.12
N ALA A 105 5.53 7.21 14.98
CA ALA A 105 6.72 8.04 14.80
C ALA A 105 8.01 7.20 14.78
N TYR A 106 8.10 6.18 15.65
CA TYR A 106 9.22 5.23 15.63
C TYR A 106 9.29 4.44 14.32
N GLY A 107 8.16 3.88 13.86
CA GLY A 107 8.12 3.11 12.61
C GLY A 107 8.45 3.94 11.38
N VAL A 108 7.99 5.21 11.33
CA VAL A 108 8.33 6.18 10.28
C VAL A 108 9.83 6.49 10.28
N ALA A 109 10.40 6.78 11.45
CA ALA A 109 11.84 7.04 11.58
C ALA A 109 12.69 5.82 11.17
N PHE A 110 12.26 4.61 11.56
CA PHE A 110 12.90 3.38 11.13
C PHE A 110 12.82 3.22 9.60
N SER A 111 11.61 3.37 9.02
CA SER A 111 11.39 3.27 7.57
C SER A 111 12.24 4.28 6.79
N GLN A 112 12.34 5.54 7.26
CA GLN A 112 13.27 6.55 6.74
C GLN A 112 14.72 6.06 6.75
N SER A 113 15.17 5.56 7.90
CA SER A 113 16.55 5.08 8.05
C SER A 113 16.87 3.80 7.27
N PHE A 114 15.85 3.04 6.84
CA PHE A 114 16.04 1.76 6.18
C PHE A 114 15.82 1.85 4.67
N VAL A 115 14.67 2.38 4.24
CA VAL A 115 14.24 2.44 2.84
C VAL A 115 15.01 3.53 2.09
N ASP A 116 15.24 4.69 2.71
CA ASP A 116 15.82 5.86 2.02
C ASP A 116 17.35 5.80 1.87
N VAL A 117 18.03 4.86 2.53
CA VAL A 117 19.52 4.79 2.56
C VAL A 117 20.12 4.68 1.17
N ARG A 118 19.46 3.96 0.26
CA ARG A 118 19.96 3.78 -1.11
C ARG A 118 19.81 5.06 -1.92
N GLU A 119 18.70 5.75 -1.77
CA GLU A 119 18.40 6.99 -2.48
C GLU A 119 19.31 8.14 -2.00
N ARG A 120 19.80 8.09 -0.76
CA ARG A 120 20.77 9.05 -0.21
C ARG A 120 22.24 8.72 -0.55
N GLY A 121 22.49 7.64 -1.29
CA GLY A 121 23.83 7.20 -1.70
C GLY A 121 24.40 7.96 -2.91
N LYS A 122 25.34 7.33 -3.64
CA LYS A 122 25.90 7.91 -4.88
C LYS A 122 24.76 8.12 -5.90
N GLY A 123 24.48 9.38 -6.25
CA GLY A 123 23.36 9.76 -7.11
C GLY A 123 22.15 10.36 -6.38
N ALA A 124 22.28 10.72 -5.10
CA ALA A 124 21.23 11.35 -4.30
C ALA A 124 20.62 12.64 -4.89
N SER A 125 21.33 13.29 -5.81
CA SER A 125 20.85 14.48 -6.51
C SER A 125 20.22 14.18 -7.88
N SER A 126 20.03 12.91 -8.25
CA SER A 126 19.30 12.53 -9.46
C SER A 126 17.81 12.82 -9.28
N SER A 127 17.13 13.16 -10.39
CA SER A 127 15.67 13.33 -10.40
C SER A 127 14.95 12.12 -9.82
N ARG A 128 15.46 10.92 -10.14
CA ARG A 128 14.92 9.64 -9.65
C ARG A 128 15.04 9.46 -8.14
N ALA A 129 16.20 9.76 -7.55
CA ALA A 129 16.38 9.68 -6.10
C ALA A 129 15.43 10.64 -5.37
N LEU A 130 15.26 11.87 -5.88
CA LEU A 130 14.30 12.83 -5.33
C LEU A 130 12.86 12.32 -5.41
N MET A 131 12.48 11.74 -6.56
CA MET A 131 11.14 11.16 -6.77
C MET A 131 10.87 10.03 -5.78
N ASN A 132 11.82 9.11 -5.63
CA ASN A 132 11.71 7.98 -4.71
C ASN A 132 11.61 8.44 -3.26
N LEU A 133 12.45 9.39 -2.82
CA LEU A 133 12.40 9.95 -1.47
C LEU A 133 11.07 10.65 -1.18
N HIS A 134 10.55 11.41 -2.16
CA HIS A 134 9.25 12.06 -2.05
C HIS A 134 8.12 11.05 -1.87
N ASN A 135 8.04 10.06 -2.75
CA ASN A 135 6.99 9.04 -2.71
C ASN A 135 7.09 8.15 -1.46
N ASN A 136 8.31 7.84 -0.99
CA ASN A 136 8.51 7.15 0.28
C ASN A 136 7.91 7.94 1.45
N GLU A 137 8.09 9.26 1.45
CA GLU A 137 7.53 10.13 2.49
C GLU A 137 6.01 10.23 2.42
N ALA A 138 5.44 10.40 1.23
CA ALA A 138 4.00 10.37 1.01
C ALA A 138 3.37 9.06 1.54
N GLY A 139 4.03 7.92 1.32
CA GLY A 139 3.66 6.62 1.89
C GLY A 139 3.60 6.61 3.42
N ARG A 140 4.65 7.14 4.07
CA ARG A 140 4.71 7.23 5.54
C ARG A 140 3.65 8.18 6.11
N LYS A 141 3.39 9.30 5.44
CA LYS A 141 2.35 10.27 5.80
C LYS A 141 0.94 9.72 5.66
N ALA A 142 0.70 8.85 4.68
CA ALA A 142 -0.59 8.19 4.53
C ALA A 142 -1.00 7.41 5.79
N ILE A 143 -0.05 6.86 6.56
CA ILE A 143 -0.34 6.24 7.86
C ILE A 143 -0.53 7.31 8.94
N LEU A 144 0.41 8.25 9.08
CA LEU A 144 0.39 9.28 10.11
C LEU A 144 -0.91 10.09 10.10
N ASN A 145 -1.36 10.50 8.92
CA ASN A 145 -2.55 11.35 8.74
C ASN A 145 -3.87 10.58 8.89
N ASN A 146 -3.83 9.25 8.90
CA ASN A 146 -5.01 8.38 9.03
C ASN A 146 -5.01 7.59 10.35
N MET A 147 -4.19 7.98 11.33
CA MET A 147 -4.25 7.45 12.69
C MET A 147 -5.64 7.67 13.28
N ARG A 148 -6.16 6.66 13.99
CA ARG A 148 -7.49 6.70 14.59
C ARG A 148 -7.45 6.57 16.10
N VAL A 149 -8.46 7.10 16.76
CA VAL A 149 -8.71 6.84 18.18
C VAL A 149 -9.64 5.66 18.28
N GLU A 150 -9.18 4.59 18.93
CA GLU A 150 -10.00 3.43 19.27
C GLU A 150 -10.32 3.47 20.75
N CYS A 151 -11.53 3.07 21.11
CA CYS A 151 -12.02 3.13 22.49
C CYS A 151 -12.64 1.80 22.91
N LYS A 152 -12.47 1.47 24.19
CA LYS A 152 -13.18 0.40 24.88
C LYS A 152 -14.06 1.01 25.97
N CYS A 153 -15.33 0.60 26.00
CA CYS A 153 -16.31 1.01 26.98
C CYS A 153 -16.33 0.01 28.16
N HIS A 154 -16.42 0.53 29.38
CA HIS A 154 -16.31 -0.25 30.63
C HIS A 154 -17.53 -0.12 31.54
N GLY A 155 -18.60 0.53 31.08
CA GLY A 155 -19.80 0.71 31.89
C GLY A 155 -20.65 -0.57 32.00
N VAL A 156 -21.58 -0.56 32.96
CA VAL A 156 -22.48 -1.70 33.24
C VAL A 156 -23.23 -2.09 31.97
N SER A 157 -23.29 -3.40 31.68
CA SER A 157 -23.92 -3.94 30.46
C SER A 157 -23.34 -3.40 29.14
N GLY A 158 -22.08 -2.93 29.14
CA GLY A 158 -21.41 -2.40 27.95
C GLY A 158 -21.69 -0.92 27.69
N SER A 159 -22.22 -0.16 28.66
CA SER A 159 -22.41 1.28 28.52
C SER A 159 -21.06 2.01 28.34
N CYS A 160 -21.08 3.12 27.62
CA CYS A 160 -19.90 3.93 27.30
C CYS A 160 -19.73 5.17 28.19
N GLU A 161 -20.38 5.19 29.36
CA GLU A 161 -20.25 6.27 30.34
C GLU A 161 -18.79 6.45 30.80
N VAL A 162 -18.10 5.33 30.99
CA VAL A 162 -16.65 5.29 31.20
C VAL A 162 -16.03 4.56 30.03
N LYS A 163 -15.09 5.21 29.34
CA LYS A 163 -14.35 4.61 28.23
C LYS A 163 -12.87 4.99 28.29
N THR A 164 -12.04 4.05 27.89
CA THR A 164 -10.60 4.26 27.70
C THR A 164 -10.28 4.17 26.23
N CYS A 165 -9.40 5.04 25.73
CA CYS A 165 -9.03 5.05 24.33
C CYS A 165 -7.51 5.04 24.12
N TRP A 166 -7.08 4.58 22.96
CA TRP A 166 -5.68 4.59 22.49
C TRP A 166 -5.62 5.05 21.03
N LYS A 167 -4.45 5.52 20.60
CA LYS A 167 -4.20 5.78 19.17
C LYS A 167 -3.83 4.48 18.48
N ALA A 168 -4.51 4.15 17.40
CA ALA A 168 -4.25 2.95 16.61
C ALA A 168 -3.96 3.33 15.14
N MET A 169 -3.05 2.59 14.51
CA MET A 169 -2.88 2.67 13.06
C MET A 169 -4.17 2.23 12.36
N PRO A 170 -4.51 2.84 11.21
CA PRO A 170 -5.64 2.39 10.41
C PRO A 170 -5.38 0.97 9.86
N PRO A 171 -6.43 0.22 9.46
CA PRO A 171 -6.23 -1.00 8.68
C PRO A 171 -5.38 -0.70 7.44
N PHE A 172 -4.43 -1.57 7.10
CA PHE A 172 -3.51 -1.29 5.99
C PHE A 172 -4.23 -1.12 4.64
N ARG A 173 -5.38 -1.78 4.46
CA ARG A 173 -6.29 -1.54 3.33
C ARG A 173 -6.71 -0.08 3.17
N LYS A 174 -6.93 0.65 4.27
CA LYS A 174 -7.25 2.08 4.23
C LYS A 174 -6.06 2.90 3.71
N VAL A 175 -4.84 2.53 4.10
CA VAL A 175 -3.59 3.14 3.59
C VAL A 175 -3.46 2.89 2.09
N GLY A 176 -3.66 1.64 1.65
CA GLY A 176 -3.66 1.27 0.23
C GLY A 176 -4.68 2.06 -0.59
N ASN A 177 -5.90 2.23 -0.08
CA ASN A 177 -6.94 3.03 -0.74
C ASN A 177 -6.53 4.51 -0.86
N VAL A 178 -6.00 5.12 0.21
CA VAL A 178 -5.54 6.53 0.19
C VAL A 178 -4.41 6.70 -0.83
N LEU A 179 -3.41 5.82 -0.83
CA LEU A 179 -2.32 5.89 -1.80
C LEU A 179 -2.80 5.62 -3.23
N LYS A 180 -3.86 4.82 -3.40
CA LYS A 180 -4.44 4.55 -4.72
C LYS A 180 -5.16 5.77 -5.29
N GLU A 181 -5.83 6.54 -4.45
CA GLU A 181 -6.37 7.86 -4.82
C GLU A 181 -5.25 8.83 -5.21
N LYS A 182 -4.17 8.88 -4.42
CA LYS A 182 -2.98 9.68 -4.75
C LYS A 182 -2.29 9.23 -6.04
N PHE A 183 -2.32 7.94 -6.37
CA PHE A 183 -1.83 7.42 -7.65
C PHE A 183 -2.66 7.91 -8.82
N ASP A 184 -4.00 7.90 -8.73
CA ASP A 184 -4.86 8.36 -9.82
C ASP A 184 -4.65 9.86 -10.12
N GLY A 185 -4.35 10.66 -9.08
CA GLY A 185 -4.02 12.08 -9.17
C GLY A 185 -2.52 12.43 -9.20
N ALA A 186 -1.63 11.47 -9.44
CA ALA A 186 -0.19 11.70 -9.37
C ALA A 186 0.29 12.73 -10.40
N THR A 187 1.30 13.52 -10.03
CA THR A 187 1.81 14.63 -10.86
C THR A 187 3.08 14.24 -11.63
N GLU A 188 3.12 14.51 -12.94
CA GLU A 188 4.34 14.38 -13.73
C GLU A 188 5.26 15.57 -13.44
N VAL A 189 6.50 15.28 -13.05
CA VAL A 189 7.47 16.29 -12.60
C VAL A 189 8.76 16.23 -13.41
N GLU A 190 9.46 17.36 -13.43
CA GLU A 190 10.82 17.49 -13.95
C GLU A 190 11.74 18.08 -12.89
N GLN A 191 13.03 17.77 -12.97
CA GLN A 191 14.01 18.33 -12.05
C GLN A 191 14.46 19.71 -12.54
N LYS A 192 14.26 20.75 -11.71
CA LYS A 192 14.83 22.08 -11.93
C LYS A 192 15.83 22.43 -10.84
N LYS A 193 16.80 23.26 -11.21
CA LYS A 193 17.78 23.83 -10.28
C LYS A 193 17.30 25.24 -9.90
N ILE A 194 16.92 25.43 -8.64
CA ILE A 194 16.57 26.73 -8.07
C ILE A 194 17.70 27.14 -7.12
N GLY A 195 18.53 28.08 -7.54
CA GLY A 195 19.76 28.43 -6.84
C GLY A 195 20.74 27.25 -6.79
N THR A 196 21.10 26.79 -5.59
CA THR A 196 21.95 25.61 -5.36
C THR A 196 21.15 24.32 -5.22
N THR A 197 19.84 24.40 -4.99
CA THR A 197 18.98 23.27 -4.67
C THR A 197 18.34 22.70 -5.94
N LYS A 198 18.35 21.37 -6.06
CA LYS A 198 17.58 20.66 -7.10
C LYS A 198 16.22 20.29 -6.52
N VAL A 199 15.16 20.72 -7.20
CA VAL A 199 13.77 20.48 -6.78
C VAL A 199 12.99 19.83 -7.91
N LEU A 200 11.98 19.05 -7.55
CA LEU A 200 11.00 18.55 -8.51
C LEU A 200 9.91 19.61 -8.66
N VAL A 201 9.55 19.92 -9.90
CA VAL A 201 8.45 20.83 -10.21
C VAL A 201 7.51 20.16 -11.21
N PRO A 202 6.21 20.49 -11.22
CA PRO A 202 5.30 20.00 -12.25
C PRO A 202 5.84 20.31 -13.65
N LYS A 203 5.82 19.30 -14.53
CA LYS A 203 6.26 19.45 -15.92
C LYS A 203 5.32 20.39 -16.70
N ASN A 204 4.03 20.33 -16.39
CA ASN A 204 3.05 21.30 -16.86
C ASN A 204 2.83 22.40 -15.80
N SER A 205 3.19 23.64 -16.13
CA SER A 205 3.10 24.80 -15.25
C SER A 205 1.66 25.24 -14.92
N GLN A 206 0.65 24.76 -15.67
CA GLN A 206 -0.75 25.02 -15.37
C GLN A 206 -1.28 24.17 -14.21
N PHE A 207 -0.56 23.10 -13.85
CA PHE A 207 -0.94 22.27 -12.71
C PHE A 207 -0.42 22.86 -11.40
N LYS A 208 -1.21 22.65 -10.34
CA LYS A 208 -0.82 23.06 -9.01
C LYS A 208 0.45 22.30 -8.58
N PRO A 209 1.33 22.94 -7.78
CA PRO A 209 2.44 22.25 -7.15
C PRO A 209 1.96 21.04 -6.34
N HIS A 210 2.72 19.96 -6.36
CA HIS A 210 2.45 18.78 -5.53
C HIS A 210 2.75 19.09 -4.07
N THR A 211 1.97 18.47 -3.18
CA THR A 211 2.24 18.44 -1.73
C THR A 211 3.15 17.26 -1.39
N ASP A 212 3.59 17.20 -0.14
CA ASP A 212 4.34 16.09 0.43
C ASP A 212 3.50 14.82 0.69
N GLU A 213 2.18 14.89 0.46
CA GLU A 213 1.26 13.75 0.49
C GLU A 213 0.91 13.22 -0.90
N ASP A 214 1.26 13.96 -1.96
CA ASP A 214 0.96 13.58 -3.34
C ASP A 214 2.06 12.69 -3.92
N LEU A 215 1.68 11.82 -4.85
CA LEU A 215 2.66 11.02 -5.59
C LEU A 215 3.16 11.77 -6.82
N VAL A 216 4.45 11.62 -7.10
CA VAL A 216 5.11 12.24 -8.26
C VAL A 216 5.83 11.22 -9.11
N TYR A 217 5.86 11.44 -10.42
CA TYR A 217 6.52 10.55 -11.38
C TYR A 217 7.25 11.35 -12.47
N LEU A 218 8.24 10.75 -13.11
CA LEU A 218 9.13 11.42 -14.09
C LEU A 218 8.80 11.03 -15.53
N ASP A 219 8.44 9.76 -15.73
CA ASP A 219 8.33 9.14 -17.04
C ASP A 219 6.90 8.65 -17.29
N SER A 220 6.43 8.76 -18.52
CA SER A 220 5.16 8.16 -18.92
C SER A 220 5.20 6.64 -18.76
N SER A 221 4.10 6.05 -18.29
CA SER A 221 3.99 4.60 -18.16
C SER A 221 4.03 3.93 -19.54
N PRO A 222 4.69 2.75 -19.68
CA PRO A 222 4.70 2.01 -20.93
C PRO A 222 3.31 1.46 -21.25
N ASP A 223 3.15 0.95 -22.47
CA ASP A 223 1.99 0.12 -22.77
C ASP A 223 2.13 -1.24 -22.05
N PHE A 224 1.10 -1.62 -21.31
CA PHE A 224 1.05 -2.87 -20.55
C PHE A 224 0.36 -4.01 -21.31
N CYS A 225 -0.05 -3.78 -22.55
CA CYS A 225 -0.80 -4.74 -23.36
C CYS A 225 0.03 -5.96 -23.78
N ASP A 226 1.22 -5.72 -24.32
CA ASP A 226 2.09 -6.75 -24.88
C ASP A 226 3.27 -7.03 -23.95
N HIS A 227 3.76 -8.26 -23.98
CA HIS A 227 4.82 -8.70 -23.11
C HIS A 227 6.18 -8.09 -23.52
N ASP A 228 6.80 -7.35 -22.60
CA ASP A 228 8.10 -6.71 -22.76
C ASP A 228 8.93 -6.82 -21.48
N LEU A 229 9.76 -7.87 -21.42
CA LEU A 229 10.66 -8.14 -20.28
C LEU A 229 11.70 -7.04 -20.07
N LYS A 230 12.09 -6.28 -21.10
CA LYS A 230 13.12 -5.24 -20.95
C LYS A 230 12.59 -4.10 -20.08
N ASN A 231 11.30 -3.82 -20.18
CA ASN A 231 10.61 -2.78 -19.42
C ASN A 231 9.81 -3.35 -18.23
N GLY A 232 9.92 -4.66 -17.96
CA GLY A 232 9.22 -5.32 -16.87
C GLY A 232 7.71 -5.44 -17.08
N VAL A 233 7.26 -5.47 -18.33
CA VAL A 233 5.84 -5.62 -18.69
C VAL A 233 5.55 -7.08 -19.00
N LEU A 234 4.58 -7.67 -18.28
CA LEU A 234 4.18 -9.07 -18.48
C LEU A 234 3.11 -9.26 -19.58
N GLY A 235 2.52 -8.17 -20.08
CA GLY A 235 1.39 -8.22 -20.99
C GLY A 235 0.08 -8.64 -20.32
N THR A 236 -1.01 -8.68 -21.10
CA THR A 236 -2.34 -9.05 -20.60
C THR A 236 -2.88 -10.38 -21.11
N THR A 237 -2.12 -11.10 -21.94
CA THR A 237 -2.48 -12.46 -22.38
C THR A 237 -2.69 -13.40 -21.18
N GLY A 238 -3.75 -14.21 -21.23
CA GLY A 238 -4.12 -15.15 -20.16
C GLY A 238 -4.80 -14.51 -18.95
N ARG A 239 -4.98 -13.18 -18.93
CA ARG A 239 -5.63 -12.50 -17.81
C ARG A 239 -7.14 -12.64 -17.85
N GLN A 240 -7.74 -12.86 -16.68
CA GLN A 240 -9.19 -12.83 -16.53
C GLN A 240 -9.74 -11.42 -16.73
N CYS A 241 -10.86 -11.31 -17.45
CA CYS A 241 -11.53 -10.04 -17.73
C CYS A 241 -13.05 -10.15 -17.50
N ASN A 242 -13.70 -9.01 -17.33
CA ASN A 242 -15.14 -8.92 -17.12
C ASN A 242 -15.85 -8.54 -18.42
N LYS A 243 -16.59 -9.46 -19.04
CA LYS A 243 -17.33 -9.20 -20.28
C LYS A 243 -18.42 -8.14 -20.14
N THR A 244 -19.00 -7.98 -18.95
CA THR A 244 -20.09 -7.03 -18.69
C THR A 244 -19.60 -5.62 -18.35
N SER A 245 -18.35 -5.47 -17.92
CA SER A 245 -17.79 -4.17 -17.53
C SER A 245 -17.34 -3.38 -18.75
N LYS A 246 -17.70 -2.09 -18.78
CA LYS A 246 -17.14 -1.10 -19.71
C LYS A 246 -15.94 -0.34 -19.12
N ALA A 247 -15.58 -0.64 -17.87
CA ALA A 247 -14.44 -0.04 -17.19
C ALA A 247 -13.16 -0.84 -17.49
N ILE A 248 -12.11 -0.56 -16.72
CA ILE A 248 -10.73 -1.00 -16.98
C ILE A 248 -10.56 -2.52 -16.80
N ASP A 249 -11.45 -3.15 -16.01
CA ASP A 249 -11.59 -4.60 -15.86
C ASP A 249 -12.34 -5.26 -17.02
N GLY A 250 -12.95 -4.46 -17.90
CA GLY A 250 -13.68 -4.90 -19.07
C GLY A 250 -12.80 -5.63 -20.09
N CYS A 251 -13.32 -6.68 -20.72
CA CYS A 251 -12.53 -7.47 -21.69
C CYS A 251 -12.03 -6.65 -22.88
N GLU A 252 -12.78 -5.63 -23.32
CA GLU A 252 -12.34 -4.73 -24.40
C GLU A 252 -11.04 -4.00 -24.03
N LEU A 253 -10.99 -3.42 -22.83
CA LEU A 253 -9.84 -2.65 -22.35
C LEU A 253 -8.72 -3.54 -21.82
N MET A 254 -9.02 -4.59 -21.07
CA MET A 254 -8.01 -5.46 -20.47
C MET A 254 -7.27 -6.28 -21.54
N CYS A 255 -7.98 -6.76 -22.56
CA CYS A 255 -7.41 -7.58 -23.63
C CYS A 255 -6.89 -6.76 -24.82
N CYS A 256 -6.92 -5.42 -24.71
CA CYS A 256 -6.36 -4.50 -25.71
C CYS A 256 -6.89 -4.74 -27.13
N GLY A 257 -8.18 -5.08 -27.25
CA GLY A 257 -8.82 -5.37 -28.54
C GLY A 257 -8.47 -6.73 -29.18
N ARG A 258 -7.59 -7.56 -28.58
CA ARG A 258 -7.23 -8.90 -29.10
C ARG A 258 -8.35 -9.95 -28.98
N GLY A 259 -9.42 -9.62 -28.26
CA GLY A 259 -10.50 -10.54 -27.91
C GLY A 259 -10.15 -11.42 -26.70
N PHE A 260 -11.05 -12.34 -26.39
CA PHE A 260 -10.95 -13.23 -25.23
C PHE A 260 -11.48 -14.64 -25.55
N HIS A 261 -11.04 -15.62 -24.79
CA HIS A 261 -11.63 -16.96 -24.70
C HIS A 261 -12.69 -16.96 -23.61
N THR A 262 -13.74 -17.76 -23.80
CA THR A 262 -14.78 -17.99 -22.79
C THR A 262 -14.82 -19.48 -22.49
N GLU A 263 -14.74 -19.81 -21.22
CA GLU A 263 -14.78 -21.19 -20.71
C GLU A 263 -15.84 -21.26 -19.60
N GLU A 264 -16.67 -22.31 -19.62
CA GLU A 264 -17.57 -22.60 -18.51
C GLU A 264 -16.80 -23.38 -17.44
N VAL A 265 -16.66 -22.79 -16.26
CA VAL A 265 -15.95 -23.38 -15.14
C VAL A 265 -16.94 -23.63 -14.00
N GLU A 266 -16.90 -24.84 -13.45
CA GLU A 266 -17.63 -25.18 -12.24
C GLU A 266 -16.85 -24.67 -11.01
N ILE A 267 -17.40 -23.67 -10.33
CA ILE A 267 -16.85 -23.17 -9.07
C ILE A 267 -17.62 -23.76 -7.89
N VAL A 268 -16.89 -24.11 -6.84
CA VAL A 268 -17.49 -24.58 -5.58
C VAL A 268 -17.51 -23.43 -4.59
N GLU A 269 -18.70 -23.03 -4.17
CA GLU A 269 -18.90 -21.99 -3.15
C GLU A 269 -19.59 -22.55 -1.89
N ARG A 270 -19.38 -21.88 -0.76
CA ARG A 270 -20.09 -22.19 0.48
C ARG A 270 -21.43 -21.48 0.47
N CYS A 271 -22.51 -22.25 0.47
CA CYS A 271 -23.87 -21.76 0.38
C CYS A 271 -24.72 -22.26 1.56
N SER A 272 -25.91 -21.68 1.72
CA SER A 272 -26.90 -22.10 2.75
C SER A 272 -26.29 -22.26 4.14
N CYS A 273 -25.41 -21.34 4.53
CA CYS A 273 -24.71 -21.36 5.81
C CYS A 273 -25.68 -21.18 6.97
N LYS A 274 -25.68 -22.13 7.92
CA LYS A 274 -26.45 -22.07 9.16
C LYS A 274 -25.51 -21.92 10.34
N PHE A 275 -25.79 -20.92 11.18
CA PHE A 275 -25.13 -20.77 12.46
C PHE A 275 -25.72 -21.76 13.45
N HIS A 276 -24.87 -22.56 14.09
CA HIS A 276 -25.23 -23.43 15.19
C HIS A 276 -24.80 -22.76 16.49
N TRP A 277 -25.80 -22.43 17.33
CA TRP A 277 -25.55 -21.87 18.65
C TRP A 277 -24.82 -22.93 19.50
N CYS A 278 -23.59 -22.62 19.90
CA CYS A 278 -22.41 -23.49 20.22
C CYS A 278 -21.22 -23.40 19.24
N CYS A 279 -21.17 -22.30 18.46
CA CYS A 279 -19.97 -21.61 17.96
C CYS A 279 -19.38 -22.10 16.64
N PHE A 280 -20.18 -22.68 15.75
CA PHE A 280 -19.71 -22.95 14.39
C PHE A 280 -20.77 -22.65 13.33
N VAL A 281 -20.30 -22.33 12.14
CA VAL A 281 -21.14 -22.16 10.95
C VAL A 281 -20.99 -23.40 10.09
N LYS A 282 -22.10 -24.07 9.80
CA LYS A 282 -22.14 -25.20 8.87
C LYS A 282 -22.71 -24.71 7.55
N CYS A 283 -21.91 -24.76 6.49
CA CYS A 283 -22.32 -24.45 5.12
C CYS A 283 -22.40 -25.73 4.29
N LYS A 284 -23.22 -25.71 3.24
CA LYS A 284 -23.17 -26.72 2.18
C LYS A 284 -22.16 -26.28 1.12
N GLN A 285 -21.60 -27.23 0.39
CA GLN A 285 -20.90 -26.94 -0.87
C GLN A 285 -21.95 -26.86 -1.97
N CYS A 286 -22.04 -25.70 -2.61
CA CYS A 286 -22.83 -25.52 -3.82
C CYS A 286 -21.88 -25.44 -5.01
N HIS A 287 -22.32 -26.07 -6.09
CA HIS A 287 -21.64 -26.06 -7.37
C HIS A 287 -22.35 -25.05 -8.27
N LYS A 288 -21.58 -24.14 -8.85
CA LYS A 288 -22.11 -23.12 -9.76
C LYS A 288 -21.27 -23.11 -11.02
N VAL A 289 -21.91 -23.27 -12.16
CA VAL A 289 -21.27 -23.08 -13.46
C VAL A 289 -21.24 -21.57 -13.75
N VAL A 290 -20.04 -21.04 -14.02
CA VAL A 290 -19.85 -19.63 -14.39
C VAL A 290 -19.04 -19.53 -15.67
N GLU A 291 -19.37 -18.55 -16.51
CA GLU A 291 -18.51 -18.18 -17.63
C GLU A 291 -17.29 -17.43 -17.11
N MET A 292 -16.10 -17.93 -17.44
CA MET A 292 -14.82 -17.28 -17.18
C MET A 292 -14.25 -16.79 -18.51
N HIS A 293 -13.85 -15.51 -18.55
CA HIS A 293 -13.30 -14.91 -19.76
C HIS A 293 -11.81 -14.60 -19.57
N THR A 294 -10.97 -15.02 -20.52
CA THR A 294 -9.51 -14.82 -20.46
C THR A 294 -8.99 -14.18 -21.74
N CYS A 295 -8.12 -13.19 -21.62
CA CYS A 295 -7.56 -12.48 -22.76
C CYS A 295 -6.68 -13.40 -23.63
N ARG A 296 -6.75 -13.21 -24.95
CA ARG A 296 -5.87 -13.86 -25.93
C ARG A 296 -4.45 -13.29 -25.87
#